data_AF-A0A7V2WRA3-F1
#
_entry.id   AF-A0A7V2WRA3-F1
#
_cell.length_a   1.000
_cell.length_b   1.000
_cell.length_c   1.000
_cell.angle_alpha   90.00
_cell.angle_beta   90.00
_cell.angle_gamma   90.00
#
_symmetry.space_group_name_H-M   'P 1'
#
loop_
_entity.id
_entity.type
_entity.pdbx_description
1 polymer ?
#
loop_
_entity_poly.entity_id
_entity_poly.type
_entity_poly.pdbx_seq_one_letter_code
_entity_poly.pdbx_strand_id
1 'polypeptide(L)'
;GLDPNCGALADDFVLKVDTALTGTGGNPNTQFEISTSSQNYNVDCNDDGINETNGHTSNYTCDFSTLGGAGIYSIRIMDNIGDNTGFSSLHHTFDAYKMLDVVQWSNAKWTDMSGAFWGASNLTISATDTPDFSNVTNMASMFANAVLVNPDTTNWDTSSVQNMAIMFRGATSANPNTTNWDTSQVTDMRNMFKLATSATLANNGLDTQNVRFMQQMFNGATNANPDTTNWDTSQVENMVAMFQNAFAAHPNTNNWNISQVTSMDFMFAGVTLPTAEYDAILLNFNNQTVNAGIAFSGGFSKYCAIAAHDGLQNNHGWNISDGGLDANCNDVIFRNGFEIPVVIFQKSDGFVDYDFSLIDDFNLDSYPQVIAKGLTKDGKLVIKIAIRKMYDDYQIQISHLYPEYYEQNIWANAKWQNFNNKDKTAIYW
;
A
#
# COMPACT_ATOMS: atom_id res chain seq x y z
N GLY A 1 -17.18 23.47 -43.00
CA GLY A 1 -17.92 22.64 -42.04
C GLY A 1 -17.12 21.38 -41.89
N LEU A 2 -16.77 21.01 -40.66
CA LEU A 2 -16.09 19.76 -40.36
C LEU A 2 -16.96 18.59 -40.87
N ASP A 3 -16.34 17.62 -41.52
CA ASP A 3 -17.01 16.41 -41.99
C ASP A 3 -17.51 15.61 -40.77
N PRO A 4 -18.82 15.34 -40.65
CA PRO A 4 -19.37 14.55 -39.54
C PRO A 4 -18.98 13.07 -39.57
N ASN A 5 -18.27 12.60 -40.61
CA ASN A 5 -17.64 11.28 -40.68
C ASN A 5 -16.14 11.30 -40.33
N CYS A 6 -15.56 12.45 -39.96
CA CYS A 6 -14.20 12.52 -39.41
C CYS A 6 -14.22 12.14 -37.92
N GLY A 7 -14.81 11.00 -37.59
CA GLY A 7 -14.58 10.36 -36.32
C GLY A 7 -13.12 9.94 -36.28
N ALA A 8 -12.40 10.29 -35.20
CA ALA A 8 -11.16 9.61 -34.89
C ALA A 8 -11.38 8.11 -35.12
N LEU A 9 -10.56 7.49 -35.97
CA LEU A 9 -10.56 6.04 -36.08
C LEU A 9 -10.32 5.53 -34.65
N ALA A 10 -11.27 4.76 -34.11
CA ALA A 10 -11.36 4.45 -32.69
C ALA A 10 -10.21 3.56 -32.16
N ASP A 11 -9.16 3.34 -32.96
CA ASP A 11 -8.15 2.30 -32.78
C ASP A 11 -6.72 2.85 -32.72
N ASP A 12 -6.51 4.17 -32.73
CA ASP A 12 -5.16 4.77 -32.78
C ASP A 12 -4.65 5.19 -31.39
N PHE A 13 -3.36 4.99 -31.11
CA PHE A 13 -2.72 5.60 -29.94
C PHE A 13 -2.31 7.03 -30.31
N VAL A 14 -2.71 8.01 -29.51
CA VAL A 14 -2.49 9.43 -29.82
C VAL A 14 -1.68 10.10 -28.73
N LEU A 15 -0.52 10.61 -29.11
CA LEU A 15 0.43 11.29 -28.25
C LEU A 15 0.61 12.73 -28.69
N LYS A 16 0.51 13.68 -27.76
CA LYS A 16 0.86 15.07 -27.99
C LYS A 16 2.29 15.32 -27.52
N VAL A 17 3.09 15.97 -28.36
CA VAL A 17 4.49 16.30 -28.08
C VAL A 17 4.79 17.77 -28.35
N ASP A 18 5.77 18.34 -27.67
CA ASP A 18 6.40 19.62 -28.01
C ASP A 18 7.88 19.40 -28.32
N THR A 19 8.21 19.43 -29.61
CA THR A 19 9.57 19.22 -30.09
C THR A 19 10.51 20.36 -29.74
N ALA A 20 9.99 21.55 -29.40
CA ALA A 20 10.80 22.66 -28.94
C ALA A 20 11.41 22.41 -27.55
N LEU A 21 10.80 21.52 -26.75
CA LEU A 21 11.37 21.10 -25.47
C LEU A 21 12.60 20.21 -25.72
N THR A 22 13.76 20.64 -25.24
CA THR A 22 15.00 19.87 -25.40
C THR A 22 15.47 19.37 -24.04
N GLY A 23 15.34 18.06 -23.83
CA GLY A 23 15.98 17.37 -22.72
C GLY A 23 17.48 17.15 -22.97
N THR A 24 18.19 16.57 -21.99
CA THR A 24 19.60 16.19 -22.17
C THR A 24 19.70 14.95 -23.07
N GLY A 25 20.39 15.08 -24.22
CA GLY A 25 20.65 13.94 -25.12
C GLY A 25 19.50 13.56 -26.05
N GLY A 26 18.47 14.40 -26.15
CA GLY A 26 17.33 14.22 -27.06
C GLY A 26 17.67 14.43 -28.53
N ASN A 27 16.75 13.99 -29.41
CA ASN A 27 16.82 14.31 -30.83
C ASN A 27 16.73 15.83 -31.06
N PRO A 28 17.10 16.33 -32.26
CA PRO A 28 16.91 17.72 -32.64
C PRO A 28 15.53 18.28 -32.23
N ASN A 29 15.47 19.60 -32.02
CA ASN A 29 14.25 20.28 -31.59
C ASN A 29 13.12 20.31 -32.66
N THR A 30 13.32 19.62 -33.78
CA THR A 30 12.34 19.42 -34.85
C THR A 30 12.03 17.94 -35.06
N GLN A 31 12.43 17.07 -34.14
CA GLN A 31 12.30 15.63 -34.27
C GLN A 31 11.74 15.01 -32.98
N PHE A 32 11.00 13.92 -33.13
CA PHE A 32 10.56 13.07 -32.03
C PHE A 32 10.71 11.60 -32.43
N GLU A 33 11.47 10.84 -31.65
CA GLU A 33 11.61 9.40 -31.86
C GLU A 33 10.55 8.61 -31.10
N ILE A 34 9.89 7.73 -31.85
CA ILE A 34 9.06 6.64 -31.36
C ILE A 34 9.96 5.41 -31.23
N SER A 35 10.34 5.11 -29.99
CA SER A 35 11.21 3.98 -29.68
C SER A 35 10.35 2.76 -29.32
N THR A 36 10.30 1.77 -30.20
CA THR A 36 9.46 0.56 -30.02
C THR A 36 10.19 -0.69 -30.51
N SER A 37 9.86 -1.85 -29.92
CA SER A 37 10.47 -3.13 -30.27
C SER A 37 9.55 -3.98 -31.15
N SER A 38 9.97 -4.28 -32.38
CA SER A 38 9.57 -5.49 -33.13
C SER A 38 8.11 -5.66 -33.55
N GLN A 39 7.35 -4.59 -33.78
CA GLN A 39 5.98 -4.70 -34.28
C GLN A 39 5.74 -3.91 -35.53
N ASN A 40 4.76 -4.33 -36.33
CA ASN A 40 4.34 -3.62 -37.52
C ASN A 40 3.37 -2.51 -37.12
N TYR A 41 3.80 -1.26 -37.23
CA TYR A 41 2.96 -0.10 -36.95
C TYR A 41 3.05 0.95 -38.06
N ASN A 42 2.02 1.78 -38.12
CA ASN A 42 2.01 2.98 -38.96
C ASN A 42 2.11 4.21 -38.07
N VAL A 43 2.69 5.28 -38.62
CA VAL A 43 2.79 6.57 -37.92
C VAL A 43 2.26 7.66 -38.82
N ASP A 44 1.42 8.49 -38.24
CA ASP A 44 1.04 9.81 -38.74
C ASP A 44 1.57 10.84 -37.73
N CYS A 45 2.64 11.54 -38.10
CA CYS A 45 3.44 12.37 -37.21
C CYS A 45 2.75 13.68 -36.84
N ASN A 46 1.85 14.18 -37.67
CA ASN A 46 1.20 15.48 -37.50
C ASN A 46 -0.33 15.39 -37.45
N ASP A 47 -0.89 14.18 -37.41
CA ASP A 47 -2.32 13.88 -37.32
C ASP A 47 -3.10 14.53 -38.48
N ASP A 48 -2.51 14.53 -39.69
CA ASP A 48 -3.10 15.17 -40.87
C ASP A 48 -3.91 14.21 -41.75
N GLY A 49 -3.92 12.92 -41.41
CA GLY A 49 -4.60 11.86 -42.16
C GLY A 49 -3.69 11.09 -43.10
N ILE A 50 -2.40 11.42 -43.17
CA ILE A 50 -1.44 10.79 -44.07
C ILE A 50 -0.30 10.18 -43.25
N ASN A 51 -0.18 8.85 -43.30
CA ASN A 51 0.90 8.15 -42.65
C ASN A 51 2.25 8.45 -43.33
N GLU A 52 3.25 8.93 -42.59
CA GLU A 52 4.62 9.06 -43.09
C GLU A 52 5.34 7.72 -43.17
N THR A 53 4.91 6.74 -42.36
CA THR A 53 5.38 5.37 -42.51
C THR A 53 4.25 4.36 -42.36
N ASN A 54 4.33 3.29 -43.13
CA ASN A 54 3.43 2.16 -43.05
C ASN A 54 4.27 0.88 -42.97
N GLY A 55 3.90 -0.09 -42.14
CA GLY A 55 4.66 -1.34 -42.12
C GLY A 55 5.90 -1.33 -41.22
N HIS A 56 6.10 -0.31 -40.39
CA HIS A 56 7.40 -0.05 -39.75
C HIS A 56 7.64 -1.01 -38.59
N THR A 57 8.88 -1.48 -38.41
CA THR A 57 9.23 -2.57 -37.46
C THR A 57 10.40 -2.29 -36.52
N SER A 58 10.87 -1.04 -36.50
CA SER A 58 11.97 -0.56 -35.65
C SER A 58 11.64 0.83 -35.10
N ASN A 59 12.58 1.53 -34.45
CA ASN A 59 12.35 2.91 -34.05
C ASN A 59 12.03 3.78 -35.27
N TYR A 60 11.13 4.76 -35.11
CA TYR A 60 10.78 5.72 -36.15
C TYR A 60 10.92 7.14 -35.63
N THR A 61 11.52 8.02 -36.41
CA THR A 61 11.68 9.44 -36.03
C THR A 61 10.78 10.29 -36.91
N CYS A 62 9.81 10.94 -36.29
CA CYS A 62 9.05 12.00 -36.92
C CYS A 62 9.95 13.23 -37.11
N ASP A 63 10.04 13.75 -38.34
CA ASP A 63 10.79 14.96 -38.69
C ASP A 63 9.83 16.08 -39.10
N PHE A 64 9.80 17.13 -38.30
CA PHE A 64 8.90 18.27 -38.43
C PHE A 64 9.54 19.47 -39.14
N SER A 65 10.77 19.33 -39.67
CA SER A 65 11.49 20.42 -40.34
C SER A 65 10.71 21.02 -41.52
N THR A 66 9.92 20.22 -42.24
CA THR A 66 9.03 20.66 -43.33
C THR A 66 7.65 21.12 -42.86
N LEU A 67 7.31 20.90 -41.58
CA LEU A 67 6.01 21.17 -40.96
C LEU A 67 6.05 22.38 -40.01
N GLY A 68 6.96 23.34 -40.27
CA GLY A 68 7.14 24.54 -39.45
C GLY A 68 8.25 24.43 -38.40
N GLY A 69 8.91 23.27 -38.27
CA GLY A 69 10.08 23.09 -37.41
C GLY A 69 9.71 22.73 -35.98
N ALA A 70 10.26 23.47 -35.01
CA ALA A 70 10.05 23.20 -33.60
C ALA A 70 8.65 23.67 -33.17
N GLY A 71 7.92 22.81 -32.47
CA GLY A 71 6.58 23.13 -31.99
C GLY A 71 5.81 21.93 -31.48
N ILE A 72 4.50 22.15 -31.30
CA ILE A 72 3.56 21.18 -30.74
C ILE A 72 2.90 20.38 -31.87
N TYR A 73 2.95 19.07 -31.77
CA TYR A 73 2.38 18.14 -32.74
C TYR A 73 1.58 17.04 -32.04
N SER A 74 0.55 16.54 -32.73
CA SER A 74 -0.15 15.31 -32.37
C SER A 74 0.38 14.20 -33.26
N ILE A 75 0.85 13.12 -32.66
CA ILE A 75 1.35 11.92 -33.34
C ILE A 75 0.33 10.81 -33.13
N ARG A 76 -0.13 10.18 -34.21
CA ARG A 76 -0.90 8.94 -34.17
C ARG A 76 -0.02 7.75 -34.49
N ILE A 77 -0.14 6.73 -33.66
CA ILE A 77 0.53 5.44 -33.84
C ILE A 77 -0.55 4.38 -33.95
N MET A 78 -0.54 3.65 -35.05
CA MET A 78 -1.54 2.64 -35.38
C MET A 78 -0.89 1.26 -35.34
N ASP A 79 -1.52 0.31 -34.65
CA ASP A 79 -1.17 -1.10 -34.79
C ASP A 79 -1.56 -1.57 -36.21
N ASN A 80 -0.57 -2.00 -36.99
CA ASN A 80 -0.78 -2.40 -38.37
C ASN A 80 -0.67 -3.91 -38.46
N ILE A 81 -1.80 -4.61 -38.29
CA ILE A 81 -2.20 -5.90 -38.89
C ILE A 81 -3.36 -6.45 -38.04
N GLY A 82 -4.33 -7.13 -38.67
CA GLY A 82 -5.41 -7.85 -37.99
C GLY A 82 -4.97 -9.06 -37.14
N ASP A 83 -3.81 -9.00 -36.48
CA ASP A 83 -3.30 -9.97 -35.51
C ASP A 83 -3.56 -9.55 -34.06
N ASN A 84 -3.96 -8.28 -33.83
CA ASN A 84 -4.36 -7.74 -32.53
C ASN A 84 -3.24 -7.92 -31.48
N THR A 85 -1.97 -7.86 -31.92
CA THR A 85 -0.81 -8.10 -31.08
C THR A 85 -0.49 -6.91 -30.18
N GLY A 86 -0.90 -5.69 -30.57
CA GLY A 86 -0.85 -4.41 -29.86
C GLY A 86 0.52 -4.02 -29.32
N PHE A 87 0.75 -2.77 -28.93
CA PHE A 87 2.12 -2.24 -28.76
C PHE A 87 2.97 -3.01 -27.73
N SER A 88 4.17 -3.41 -28.16
CA SER A 88 5.15 -4.18 -27.37
C SER A 88 6.00 -3.35 -26.43
N SER A 89 6.33 -2.12 -26.77
CA SER A 89 7.07 -1.21 -25.88
C SER A 89 7.08 0.17 -26.52
N LEU A 90 6.99 1.22 -25.71
CA LEU A 90 7.18 2.61 -26.11
C LEU A 90 8.25 3.25 -25.22
N HIS A 91 9.53 2.98 -25.42
CA HIS A 91 10.57 3.44 -24.49
C HIS A 91 11.28 4.72 -24.97
N HIS A 92 10.68 5.89 -24.78
CA HIS A 92 11.15 7.18 -25.31
C HIS A 92 12.32 7.80 -24.53
N THR A 93 13.40 7.08 -24.24
CA THR A 93 14.44 7.49 -23.27
C THR A 93 15.06 8.87 -23.54
N PHE A 94 15.17 9.27 -24.81
CA PHE A 94 15.81 10.52 -25.23
C PHE A 94 14.82 11.68 -25.40
N ASP A 95 13.59 11.38 -25.83
CA ASP A 95 12.57 12.38 -26.15
C ASP A 95 11.41 12.43 -25.14
N ALA A 96 11.47 11.67 -24.03
CA ALA A 96 10.43 11.66 -23.00
C ALA A 96 10.06 13.06 -22.49
N TYR A 97 11.04 13.97 -22.38
CA TYR A 97 10.81 15.35 -21.95
C TYR A 97 9.91 16.15 -22.91
N LYS A 98 9.85 15.77 -24.19
CA LYS A 98 8.97 16.37 -25.21
C LYS A 98 7.52 15.91 -25.09
N MET A 99 7.24 14.82 -24.38
CA MET A 99 5.88 14.29 -24.27
C MET A 99 5.03 15.19 -23.38
N LEU A 100 3.89 15.62 -23.91
CA LEU A 100 2.95 16.50 -23.22
C LEU A 100 1.70 15.78 -22.74
N ASP A 101 1.13 14.90 -23.56
CA ASP A 101 -0.17 14.31 -23.22
C ASP A 101 -0.40 12.96 -23.92
N VAL A 102 -0.86 11.95 -23.18
CA VAL A 102 -1.55 10.80 -23.80
C VAL A 102 -3.00 11.21 -24.01
N VAL A 103 -3.38 11.41 -25.28
CA VAL A 103 -4.71 11.88 -25.68
C VAL A 103 -5.66 10.71 -25.90
N GLN A 104 -5.15 9.56 -26.34
CA GLN A 104 -5.93 8.33 -26.55
C GLN A 104 -5.02 7.11 -26.39
N TRP A 105 -5.50 6.07 -25.72
CA TRP A 105 -4.77 4.81 -25.49
C TRP A 105 -4.89 3.79 -26.62
N SER A 106 -5.92 3.90 -27.45
CA SER A 106 -6.34 2.93 -28.48
C SER A 106 -7.00 1.66 -27.92
N ASN A 107 -7.62 0.89 -28.83
CA ASN A 107 -8.13 -0.46 -28.55
C ASN A 107 -7.06 -1.56 -28.71
N ALA A 108 -5.81 -1.20 -28.99
CA ALA A 108 -4.73 -2.17 -29.16
C ALA A 108 -4.42 -2.86 -27.83
N LYS A 109 -4.08 -4.16 -27.90
CA LYS A 109 -3.70 -4.97 -26.74
C LYS A 109 -2.24 -4.75 -26.39
N TRP A 110 -1.98 -3.95 -25.37
CA TRP A 110 -0.61 -3.70 -24.94
C TRP A 110 0.02 -4.98 -24.40
N THR A 111 1.30 -5.22 -24.71
CA THR A 111 2.01 -6.43 -24.27
C THR A 111 3.15 -6.14 -23.28
N ASP A 112 3.70 -4.92 -23.28
CA ASP A 112 4.65 -4.47 -22.25
C ASP A 112 4.60 -2.93 -22.12
N MET A 113 4.63 -2.46 -20.86
CA MET A 113 4.58 -1.04 -20.47
C MET A 113 5.82 -0.60 -19.69
N SER A 114 6.88 -1.41 -19.76
CA SER A 114 8.11 -1.15 -19.05
C SER A 114 8.78 0.12 -19.59
N GLY A 115 8.93 1.10 -18.69
CA GLY A 115 9.53 2.39 -18.98
C GLY A 115 8.79 3.25 -20.00
N ALA A 116 7.51 2.96 -20.31
CA ALA A 116 6.80 3.58 -21.44
C ALA A 116 6.81 5.13 -21.42
N PHE A 117 6.72 5.71 -20.22
CA PHE A 117 6.71 7.15 -19.98
C PHE A 117 7.81 7.55 -18.99
N TRP A 118 8.89 6.77 -18.93
CA TRP A 118 10.00 7.05 -18.03
C TRP A 118 10.62 8.41 -18.33
N GLY A 119 10.73 9.26 -17.29
CA GLY A 119 11.32 10.59 -17.40
C GLY A 119 10.46 11.63 -18.13
N ALA A 120 9.22 11.29 -18.50
CA ALA A 120 8.30 12.18 -19.21
C ALA A 120 7.72 13.25 -18.26
N SER A 121 8.57 14.18 -17.81
CA SER A 121 8.23 15.12 -16.75
C SER A 121 7.16 16.15 -17.13
N ASN A 122 6.94 16.39 -18.43
CA ASN A 122 5.89 17.29 -18.92
C ASN A 122 4.58 16.56 -19.26
N LEU A 123 4.53 15.24 -19.07
CA LEU A 123 3.41 14.41 -19.49
C LEU A 123 2.20 14.56 -18.54
N THR A 124 1.04 14.80 -19.15
CA THR A 124 -0.29 14.57 -18.58
C THR A 124 -0.99 13.43 -19.30
N ILE A 125 -2.18 13.05 -18.81
CA ILE A 125 -3.03 12.06 -19.47
C ILE A 125 -4.45 12.63 -19.51
N SER A 126 -4.87 13.11 -20.67
CA SER A 126 -6.24 13.56 -20.93
C SER A 126 -7.14 12.45 -21.50
N ALA A 127 -6.54 11.31 -21.88
CA ALA A 127 -7.25 10.17 -22.44
C ALA A 127 -8.44 9.75 -21.57
N THR A 128 -9.58 9.52 -22.22
CA THR A 128 -10.83 9.07 -21.56
C THR A 128 -11.17 7.62 -21.86
N ASP A 129 -10.48 7.01 -22.82
CA ASP A 129 -10.55 5.59 -23.11
C ASP A 129 -9.72 4.77 -22.11
N THR A 130 -10.07 3.49 -21.97
CA THR A 130 -9.36 2.57 -21.09
C THR A 130 -8.37 1.76 -21.93
N PRO A 131 -7.07 1.72 -21.58
CA PRO A 131 -6.13 0.86 -22.29
C PRO A 131 -6.41 -0.63 -22.02
N ASP A 132 -6.24 -1.48 -23.04
CA ASP A 132 -6.29 -2.94 -22.86
C ASP A 132 -4.92 -3.47 -22.40
N PHE A 133 -4.78 -3.67 -21.08
CA PHE A 133 -3.59 -4.22 -20.43
C PHE A 133 -3.67 -5.73 -20.16
N SER A 134 -4.67 -6.43 -20.70
CA SER A 134 -4.91 -7.85 -20.42
C SER A 134 -3.72 -8.77 -20.75
N ASN A 135 -2.82 -8.34 -21.64
CA ASN A 135 -1.61 -9.07 -22.01
C ASN A 135 -0.31 -8.48 -21.41
N VAL A 136 -0.38 -7.37 -20.67
CA VAL A 136 0.81 -6.73 -20.09
C VAL A 136 1.29 -7.54 -18.89
N THR A 137 2.52 -8.07 -19.00
CA THR A 137 3.16 -8.78 -17.88
C THR A 137 4.15 -7.91 -17.09
N ASN A 138 4.57 -6.78 -17.67
CA ASN A 138 5.60 -5.92 -17.13
C ASN A 138 5.19 -4.44 -17.23
N MET A 139 5.01 -3.79 -16.07
CA MET A 139 4.74 -2.35 -15.95
C MET A 139 5.89 -1.61 -15.26
N ALA A 140 7.06 -2.24 -15.17
CA ALA A 140 8.17 -1.70 -14.40
C ALA A 140 8.59 -0.32 -14.94
N SER A 141 8.74 0.66 -14.04
CA SER A 141 9.15 2.04 -14.36
C SER A 141 8.24 2.80 -15.34
N MET A 142 7.02 2.35 -15.62
CA MET A 142 6.12 2.94 -16.62
C MET A 142 6.03 4.47 -16.51
N PHE A 143 5.90 5.03 -15.30
CA PHE A 143 5.78 6.46 -15.03
C PHE A 143 6.92 7.00 -14.15
N ALA A 144 8.06 6.32 -14.08
CA ALA A 144 9.11 6.77 -13.16
C ALA A 144 9.65 8.14 -13.61
N ASN A 145 9.70 9.10 -12.67
CA ASN A 145 10.06 10.51 -12.85
C ASN A 145 9.16 11.30 -13.81
N ALA A 146 7.98 10.78 -14.16
CA ALA A 146 6.96 11.57 -14.84
C ALA A 146 6.21 12.40 -13.77
N VAL A 147 6.73 13.58 -13.46
CA VAL A 147 6.36 14.35 -12.25
C VAL A 147 4.93 14.90 -12.26
N LEU A 148 4.32 15.08 -13.44
CA LEU A 148 2.98 15.66 -13.61
C LEU A 148 1.86 14.62 -13.79
N VAL A 149 2.18 13.35 -14.05
CA VAL A 149 1.14 12.33 -14.32
C VAL A 149 0.34 11.98 -13.07
N ASN A 150 -0.96 11.84 -13.29
CA ASN A 150 -1.92 11.26 -12.37
C ASN A 150 -3.04 10.57 -13.20
N PRO A 151 -2.77 9.38 -13.78
CA PRO A 151 -3.75 8.67 -14.60
C PRO A 151 -5.00 8.27 -13.82
N ASP A 152 -6.15 8.21 -14.50
CA ASP A 152 -7.27 7.39 -14.01
C ASP A 152 -6.93 5.92 -14.23
N THR A 153 -6.71 5.20 -13.13
CA THR A 153 -6.31 3.79 -13.13
C THR A 153 -7.46 2.84 -12.75
N THR A 154 -8.69 3.37 -12.63
CA THR A 154 -9.82 2.64 -12.03
C THR A 154 -10.22 1.38 -12.80
N ASN A 155 -10.02 1.39 -14.13
CA ASN A 155 -10.42 0.31 -15.04
C ASN A 155 -9.22 -0.45 -15.65
N TRP A 156 -8.01 -0.28 -15.13
CA TRP A 156 -6.86 -1.02 -15.63
C TRP A 156 -6.97 -2.49 -15.28
N ASP A 157 -6.84 -3.35 -16.29
CA ASP A 157 -6.68 -4.80 -16.09
C ASP A 157 -5.21 -5.10 -15.78
N THR A 158 -4.91 -5.40 -14.52
CA THR A 158 -3.55 -5.75 -14.06
C THR A 158 -3.37 -7.25 -13.83
N SER A 159 -4.34 -8.09 -14.19
CA SER A 159 -4.39 -9.51 -13.80
C SER A 159 -3.22 -10.35 -14.36
N SER A 160 -2.63 -9.93 -15.48
CA SER A 160 -1.46 -10.57 -16.09
C SER A 160 -0.12 -10.01 -15.60
N VAL A 161 -0.13 -8.91 -14.84
CA VAL A 161 1.09 -8.17 -14.47
C VAL A 161 1.88 -8.92 -13.40
N GLN A 162 3.16 -9.16 -13.66
CA GLN A 162 4.08 -9.85 -12.76
C GLN A 162 5.12 -8.91 -12.13
N ASN A 163 5.36 -7.75 -12.76
CA ASN A 163 6.38 -6.80 -12.33
C ASN A 163 5.83 -5.36 -12.36
N MET A 164 5.79 -4.72 -11.17
CA MET A 164 5.39 -3.33 -10.97
C MET A 164 6.52 -2.48 -10.35
N ALA A 165 7.76 -2.98 -10.39
CA ALA A 165 8.91 -2.31 -9.81
C ALA A 165 9.06 -0.88 -10.37
N ILE A 166 9.31 0.10 -9.49
CA ILE A 166 9.68 1.48 -9.87
C ILE A 166 8.54 2.24 -10.61
N MET A 167 7.35 1.66 -10.76
CA MET A 167 6.29 2.17 -11.67
C MET A 167 5.98 3.66 -11.53
N PHE A 168 5.84 4.17 -10.30
CA PHE A 168 5.56 5.58 -9.99
C PHE A 168 6.71 6.27 -9.24
N ARG A 169 7.93 5.74 -9.30
CA ARG A 169 9.07 6.34 -8.59
C ARG A 169 9.28 7.78 -9.05
N GLY A 170 9.20 8.75 -8.15
CA GLY A 170 9.41 10.17 -8.45
C GLY A 170 8.27 10.83 -9.22
N ALA A 171 7.16 10.13 -9.46
CA ALA A 171 5.94 10.72 -10.02
C ALA A 171 5.21 11.49 -8.92
N THR A 172 5.67 12.70 -8.62
CA THR A 172 5.27 13.46 -7.42
C THR A 172 3.78 13.81 -7.38
N SER A 173 3.12 13.91 -8.54
CA SER A 173 1.67 14.18 -8.65
C SER A 173 0.80 12.92 -8.67
N ALA A 174 1.40 11.73 -8.81
CA ALA A 174 0.64 10.50 -8.96
C ALA A 174 -0.05 10.10 -7.65
N ASN A 175 -1.33 9.80 -7.75
CA ASN A 175 -2.15 9.20 -6.69
C ASN A 175 -3.14 8.19 -7.31
N PRO A 176 -2.63 7.05 -7.84
CA PRO A 176 -3.46 6.10 -8.57
C PRO A 176 -4.51 5.45 -7.66
N ASN A 177 -5.69 5.17 -8.23
CA ASN A 177 -6.70 4.34 -7.58
C ASN A 177 -6.39 2.87 -7.85
N THR A 178 -5.89 2.17 -6.83
CA THR A 178 -5.47 0.76 -6.94
C THR A 178 -6.50 -0.22 -6.37
N THR A 179 -7.74 0.23 -6.11
CA THR A 179 -8.77 -0.61 -5.46
C THR A 179 -9.12 -1.85 -6.29
N ASN A 180 -9.14 -1.73 -7.61
CA ASN A 180 -9.52 -2.81 -8.54
C ASN A 180 -8.33 -3.54 -9.17
N TRP A 181 -7.10 -3.24 -8.74
CA TRP A 181 -5.94 -3.90 -9.31
C TRP A 181 -5.86 -5.33 -8.82
N ASP A 182 -5.91 -6.29 -9.75
CA ASP A 182 -5.50 -7.66 -9.48
C ASP A 182 -3.97 -7.70 -9.51
N THR A 183 -3.36 -7.81 -8.33
CA THR A 183 -1.90 -7.90 -8.16
C THR A 183 -1.46 -9.29 -7.70
N SER A 184 -2.34 -10.28 -7.83
CA SER A 184 -2.10 -11.65 -7.36
C SER A 184 -0.93 -12.34 -8.05
N GLN A 185 -0.54 -11.90 -9.26
CA GLN A 185 0.64 -12.42 -9.99
C GLN A 185 1.91 -11.60 -9.78
N VAL A 186 1.84 -10.46 -9.08
CA VAL A 186 2.97 -9.54 -8.93
C VAL A 186 3.98 -10.10 -7.94
N THR A 187 5.25 -10.16 -8.37
CA THR A 187 6.38 -10.65 -7.54
C THR A 187 7.35 -9.54 -7.12
N ASP A 188 7.38 -8.41 -7.84
CA ASP A 188 8.28 -7.28 -7.57
C ASP A 188 7.52 -5.95 -7.51
N MET A 189 7.50 -5.33 -6.32
CA MET A 189 6.94 -3.99 -6.05
C MET A 189 8.02 -3.02 -5.54
N ARG A 190 9.31 -3.33 -5.73
CA ARG A 190 10.39 -2.50 -5.21
C ARG A 190 10.31 -1.08 -5.77
N ASN A 191 10.51 -0.08 -4.90
CA ASN A 191 10.48 1.35 -5.26
C ASN A 191 9.20 1.85 -5.94
N MET A 192 8.09 1.09 -5.93
CA MET A 192 6.91 1.39 -6.76
C MET A 192 6.41 2.83 -6.59
N PHE A 193 6.36 3.33 -5.35
CA PHE A 193 5.91 4.68 -4.99
C PHE A 193 7.02 5.53 -4.38
N LYS A 194 8.30 5.15 -4.55
CA LYS A 194 9.43 5.92 -3.99
C LYS A 194 9.37 7.37 -4.47
N LEU A 195 9.36 8.34 -3.55
CA LEU A 195 9.25 9.77 -3.82
C LEU A 195 7.94 10.22 -4.51
N ALA A 196 6.90 9.37 -4.55
CA ALA A 196 5.57 9.75 -5.03
C ALA A 196 4.82 10.51 -3.91
N THR A 197 5.15 11.79 -3.75
CA THR A 197 4.73 12.58 -2.57
C THR A 197 3.23 12.80 -2.44
N SER A 198 2.45 12.69 -3.53
CA SER A 198 0.98 12.84 -3.51
C SER A 198 0.22 11.53 -3.25
N ALA A 199 0.88 10.37 -3.35
CA ALA A 199 0.23 9.08 -3.19
C ALA A 199 -0.20 8.88 -1.73
N THR A 200 -1.49 8.67 -1.49
CA THR A 200 -2.02 8.37 -0.14
C THR A 200 -2.25 6.88 0.08
N LEU A 201 -2.86 6.22 -0.91
CA LEU A 201 -3.12 4.77 -0.96
C LEU A 201 -3.98 4.24 0.20
N ALA A 202 -4.80 5.10 0.81
CA ALA A 202 -5.62 4.77 1.97
C ALA A 202 -6.67 3.66 1.71
N ASN A 203 -7.17 3.55 0.47
CA ASN A 203 -8.06 2.47 0.03
C ASN A 203 -7.39 1.76 -1.16
N ASN A 204 -6.42 0.89 -0.88
CA ASN A 204 -5.71 0.14 -1.91
C ASN A 204 -6.19 -1.33 -1.95
N GLY A 205 -6.22 -1.93 -3.14
CA GLY A 205 -6.55 -3.35 -3.35
C GLY A 205 -5.31 -4.22 -3.63
N LEU A 206 -4.14 -3.85 -3.09
CA LEU A 206 -2.90 -4.58 -3.39
C LEU A 206 -2.90 -5.95 -2.68
N ASP A 207 -2.87 -7.02 -3.48
CA ASP A 207 -2.58 -8.38 -3.05
C ASP A 207 -1.06 -8.59 -3.04
N THR A 208 -0.52 -8.96 -1.88
CA THR A 208 0.91 -9.13 -1.68
C THR A 208 1.35 -10.58 -1.53
N GLN A 209 0.45 -11.56 -1.67
CA GLN A 209 0.73 -12.97 -1.34
C GLN A 209 1.91 -13.58 -2.10
N ASN A 210 2.19 -13.08 -3.32
CA ASN A 210 3.29 -13.55 -4.18
C ASN A 210 4.45 -12.55 -4.27
N VAL A 211 4.37 -11.41 -3.58
CA VAL A 211 5.40 -10.37 -3.63
C VAL A 211 6.64 -10.83 -2.86
N ARG A 212 7.80 -10.78 -3.52
CA ARG A 212 9.11 -11.13 -2.95
C ARG A 212 9.94 -9.91 -2.58
N PHE A 213 9.75 -8.79 -3.30
CA PHE A 213 10.58 -7.59 -3.18
C PHE A 213 9.73 -6.34 -2.91
N MET A 214 9.91 -5.75 -1.72
CA MET A 214 9.21 -4.53 -1.29
C MET A 214 10.16 -3.40 -0.88
N GLN A 215 11.47 -3.56 -1.12
CA GLN A 215 12.44 -2.55 -0.73
C GLN A 215 12.11 -1.18 -1.33
N GLN A 216 12.19 -0.15 -0.48
CA GLN A 216 11.96 1.25 -0.83
C GLN A 216 10.58 1.56 -1.44
N MET A 217 9.57 0.69 -1.29
CA MET A 217 8.26 0.87 -1.94
C MET A 217 7.65 2.26 -1.71
N PHE A 218 7.74 2.81 -0.49
CA PHE A 218 7.23 4.14 -0.11
C PHE A 218 8.33 5.10 0.36
N ASN A 219 9.58 4.84 -0.01
CA ASN A 219 10.71 5.65 0.41
C ASN A 219 10.53 7.13 0.00
N GLY A 220 10.40 8.04 0.96
CA GLY A 220 10.16 9.46 0.73
C GLY A 220 8.78 9.79 0.13
N ALA A 221 7.83 8.85 0.11
CA ALA A 221 6.44 9.12 -0.22
C ALA A 221 5.75 9.74 0.99
N THR A 222 5.90 11.05 1.15
CA THR A 222 5.61 11.75 2.42
C THR A 222 4.15 11.65 2.88
N ASN A 223 3.19 11.49 1.96
CA ASN A 223 1.76 11.36 2.25
C ASN A 223 1.25 9.91 2.23
N ALA A 224 2.11 8.92 1.98
CA ALA A 224 1.70 7.53 1.87
C ALA A 224 1.31 6.96 3.24
N ASN A 225 0.06 6.50 3.34
CA ASN A 225 -0.45 5.72 4.45
C ASN A 225 -1.32 4.58 3.91
N PRO A 226 -0.69 3.55 3.29
CA PRO A 226 -1.44 2.45 2.70
C PRO A 226 -2.17 1.64 3.77
N ASP A 227 -3.41 1.21 3.48
CA ASP A 227 -4.02 0.12 4.25
C ASP A 227 -3.25 -1.18 3.99
N THR A 228 -2.54 -1.67 5.00
CA THR A 228 -1.75 -2.91 4.95
C THR A 228 -2.39 -4.06 5.70
N THR A 229 -3.65 -3.92 6.12
CA THR A 229 -4.32 -4.88 7.02
C THR A 229 -4.39 -6.29 6.42
N ASN A 230 -4.55 -6.41 5.11
CA ASN A 230 -4.69 -7.69 4.40
C ASN A 230 -3.42 -8.15 3.70
N TRP A 231 -2.28 -7.49 3.93
CA TRP A 231 -1.02 -7.89 3.27
C TRP A 231 -0.50 -9.19 3.86
N ASP A 232 -0.39 -10.21 3.00
CA ASP A 232 0.41 -11.40 3.25
C ASP A 232 1.85 -11.13 2.81
N THR A 233 2.78 -11.15 3.76
CA THR A 233 4.21 -10.91 3.51
C THR A 233 5.05 -12.18 3.59
N SER A 234 4.43 -13.36 3.64
CA SER A 234 5.11 -14.64 3.86
C SER A 234 6.14 -15.01 2.79
N GLN A 235 6.05 -14.43 1.59
CA GLN A 235 7.02 -14.60 0.50
C GLN A 235 8.04 -13.45 0.39
N VAL A 236 7.92 -12.40 1.20
CA VAL A 236 8.76 -11.21 1.10
C VAL A 236 10.15 -11.50 1.66
N GLU A 237 11.17 -11.31 0.83
CA GLU A 237 12.58 -11.55 1.18
C GLU A 237 13.30 -10.26 1.62
N ASN A 238 12.83 -9.10 1.14
CA ASN A 238 13.51 -7.82 1.34
C ASN A 238 12.52 -6.66 1.54
N MET A 239 12.65 -5.95 2.68
CA MET A 239 11.86 -4.77 3.03
C MET A 239 12.73 -3.55 3.36
N VAL A 240 13.98 -3.52 2.89
CA VAL A 240 14.91 -2.41 3.17
C VAL A 240 14.29 -1.06 2.81
N ALA A 241 14.31 -0.13 3.77
CA ALA A 241 13.88 1.26 3.61
C ALA A 241 12.45 1.44 3.05
N MET A 242 11.55 0.47 3.25
CA MET A 242 10.21 0.46 2.67
C MET A 242 9.41 1.74 3.00
N PHE A 243 9.49 2.23 4.25
CA PHE A 243 8.81 3.44 4.73
C PHE A 243 9.78 4.54 5.16
N GLN A 244 11.05 4.49 4.77
CA GLN A 244 12.01 5.55 5.12
C GLN A 244 11.49 6.90 4.60
N ASN A 245 11.42 7.91 5.49
CA ASN A 245 10.88 9.24 5.22
C ASN A 245 9.42 9.28 4.71
N ALA A 246 8.63 8.22 4.93
CA ALA A 246 7.18 8.23 4.69
C ALA A 246 6.45 8.77 5.93
N PHE A 247 6.44 10.09 6.09
CA PHE A 247 6.03 10.73 7.35
C PHE A 247 4.57 10.46 7.77
N ALA A 248 3.69 10.14 6.83
CA ALA A 248 2.30 9.79 7.10
C ALA A 248 2.04 8.30 7.33
N ALA A 249 3.06 7.44 7.30
CA ALA A 249 2.88 6.00 7.31
C ALA A 249 2.51 5.46 8.71
N HIS A 250 1.41 4.70 8.78
CA HIS A 250 0.94 3.97 9.95
C HIS A 250 0.55 2.53 9.56
N PRO A 251 1.50 1.67 9.15
CA PRO A 251 1.17 0.34 8.65
C PRO A 251 0.65 -0.57 9.77
N ASN A 252 -0.45 -1.27 9.49
CA ASN A 252 -0.91 -2.39 10.31
C ASN A 252 -0.14 -3.65 9.93
N THR A 253 0.74 -4.10 10.82
CA THR A 253 1.61 -5.26 10.57
C THR A 253 1.11 -6.55 11.20
N ASN A 254 -0.11 -6.60 11.76
CA ASN A 254 -0.56 -7.76 12.54
C ASN A 254 -0.57 -9.09 11.77
N ASN A 255 -0.81 -9.03 10.46
CA ASN A 255 -0.83 -10.21 9.57
C ASN A 255 0.49 -10.47 8.86
N TRP A 256 1.50 -9.62 9.09
CA TRP A 256 2.77 -9.76 8.39
C TRP A 256 3.54 -10.98 8.90
N ASN A 257 3.97 -11.83 7.97
CA ASN A 257 4.87 -12.94 8.22
C ASN A 257 6.25 -12.58 7.70
N ILE A 258 7.20 -12.39 8.61
CA ILE A 258 8.57 -11.94 8.28
C ILE A 258 9.60 -13.07 8.36
N SER A 259 9.16 -14.33 8.34
CA SER A 259 10.05 -15.50 8.45
C SER A 259 11.07 -15.63 7.32
N GLN A 260 10.76 -15.10 6.13
CA GLN A 260 11.66 -15.10 4.95
C GLN A 260 12.48 -13.82 4.82
N VAL A 261 12.19 -12.79 5.61
CA VAL A 261 12.85 -11.48 5.48
C VAL A 261 14.31 -11.59 5.90
N THR A 262 15.20 -11.09 5.04
CA THR A 262 16.65 -11.10 5.27
C THR A 262 17.21 -9.73 5.67
N SER A 263 16.45 -8.65 5.45
CA SER A 263 16.82 -7.30 5.90
C SER A 263 15.63 -6.36 5.96
N MET A 264 15.59 -5.53 7.01
CA MET A 264 14.65 -4.41 7.19
C MET A 264 15.42 -3.13 7.56
N ASP A 265 16.65 -3.01 7.04
CA ASP A 265 17.49 -1.85 7.33
C ASP A 265 16.79 -0.57 6.86
N PHE A 266 16.89 0.50 7.64
CA PHE A 266 16.20 1.77 7.42
C PHE A 266 14.66 1.72 7.28
N MET A 267 13.98 0.62 7.63
CA MET A 267 12.52 0.42 7.43
C MET A 267 11.68 1.66 7.70
N PHE A 268 11.81 2.26 8.89
CA PHE A 268 11.11 3.47 9.33
C PHE A 268 12.06 4.65 9.59
N ALA A 269 13.25 4.67 8.97
CA ALA A 269 14.19 5.78 9.18
C ALA A 269 13.54 7.13 8.80
N GLY A 270 13.58 8.11 9.71
CA GLY A 270 12.92 9.41 9.53
C GLY A 270 11.42 9.44 9.86
N VAL A 271 10.82 8.31 10.28
CA VAL A 271 9.42 8.19 10.70
C VAL A 271 9.33 8.09 12.23
N THR A 272 8.22 8.56 12.79
CA THR A 272 7.87 8.42 14.21
C THR A 272 6.49 7.79 14.32
N LEU A 273 6.42 6.50 14.67
CA LEU A 273 5.17 5.81 14.95
C LEU A 273 4.73 6.10 16.40
N PRO A 274 3.41 6.13 16.68
CA PRO A 274 2.88 6.07 18.03
C PRO A 274 3.40 4.83 18.76
N THR A 275 3.73 4.98 20.05
CA THR A 275 4.31 3.91 20.89
C THR A 275 3.50 2.60 20.82
N ALA A 276 2.16 2.68 20.83
CA ALA A 276 1.29 1.51 20.75
C ALA A 276 1.38 0.76 19.40
N GLU A 277 1.56 1.49 18.29
CA GLU A 277 1.73 0.89 16.96
C GLU A 277 3.10 0.25 16.81
N TYR A 278 4.15 0.93 17.30
CA TYR A 278 5.49 0.38 17.29
C TYR A 278 5.61 -0.86 18.20
N ASP A 279 4.96 -0.85 19.37
CA ASP A 279 4.88 -2.02 20.24
C ASP A 279 4.18 -3.20 19.56
N ALA A 280 3.09 -2.96 18.82
CA ALA A 280 2.41 -4.00 18.06
C ALA A 280 3.31 -4.64 16.99
N ILE A 281 4.13 -3.83 16.31
CA ILE A 281 5.15 -4.31 15.36
C ILE A 281 6.16 -5.21 16.06
N LEU A 282 6.77 -4.74 17.15
CA LEU A 282 7.77 -5.49 17.92
C LEU A 282 7.19 -6.82 18.45
N LEU A 283 5.98 -6.78 19.00
CA LEU A 283 5.28 -7.96 19.52
C LEU A 283 5.00 -8.98 18.41
N ASN A 284 4.49 -8.54 17.25
CA ASN A 284 4.26 -9.45 16.13
C ASN A 284 5.57 -10.12 15.70
N PHE A 285 6.62 -9.33 15.48
CA PHE A 285 7.90 -9.84 14.97
C PHE A 285 8.56 -10.80 15.95
N ASN A 286 8.56 -10.50 17.24
CA ASN A 286 9.14 -11.36 18.27
C ASN A 286 8.38 -12.69 18.47
N ASN A 287 7.11 -12.76 18.09
CA ASN A 287 6.29 -13.98 18.23
C ASN A 287 6.46 -14.97 17.06
N GLN A 288 7.31 -14.65 16.08
CA GLN A 288 7.53 -15.46 14.88
C GLN A 288 8.88 -16.18 14.94
N THR A 289 9.01 -17.23 14.11
CA THR A 289 10.33 -17.80 13.81
C THR A 289 10.98 -16.94 12.73
N VAL A 290 11.93 -16.09 13.13
CA VAL A 290 12.58 -15.10 12.26
C VAL A 290 14.05 -15.42 12.03
N ASN A 291 14.59 -14.90 10.92
CA ASN A 291 16.02 -14.93 10.66
C ASN A 291 16.81 -14.17 11.73
N ALA A 292 17.99 -14.67 12.07
CA ALA A 292 18.87 -14.03 13.03
C ALA A 292 19.66 -12.87 12.40
N GLY A 293 20.08 -11.89 13.21
CA GLY A 293 20.98 -10.83 12.74
C GLY A 293 20.35 -9.78 11.83
N ILE A 294 19.01 -9.66 11.82
CA ILE A 294 18.32 -8.67 10.99
C ILE A 294 18.62 -7.26 11.51
N ALA A 295 19.02 -6.36 10.59
CA ALA A 295 19.00 -4.93 10.85
C ALA A 295 17.57 -4.42 10.68
N PHE A 296 17.05 -3.73 11.71
CA PHE A 296 15.72 -3.14 11.73
C PHE A 296 15.80 -1.71 12.26
N SER A 297 15.24 -0.75 11.51
CA SER A 297 15.16 0.64 11.97
C SER A 297 13.72 1.01 12.28
N GLY A 298 13.41 1.21 13.57
CA GLY A 298 12.14 1.75 14.06
C GLY A 298 12.03 3.27 13.91
N GLY A 299 13.08 3.94 13.45
CA GLY A 299 13.09 5.39 13.22
C GLY A 299 13.24 6.17 14.52
N PHE A 300 12.40 7.18 14.72
CA PHE A 300 12.34 7.92 15.99
C PHE A 300 11.26 7.36 16.93
N SER A 301 10.62 6.24 16.56
CA SER A 301 9.55 5.60 17.33
C SER A 301 10.08 5.09 18.66
N LYS A 302 9.34 5.31 19.74
CA LYS A 302 9.66 4.80 21.07
C LYS A 302 8.83 3.57 21.38
N TYR A 303 9.31 2.70 22.25
CA TYR A 303 8.63 1.45 22.61
C TYR A 303 8.40 1.33 24.12
N CYS A 304 7.38 0.55 24.49
CA CYS A 304 7.15 0.01 25.82
C CYS A 304 7.10 -1.53 25.86
N ALA A 305 7.12 -2.20 24.71
CA ALA A 305 7.21 -3.65 24.59
C ALA A 305 8.63 -4.18 24.87
N ILE A 306 9.17 -3.91 26.06
CA ILE A 306 10.55 -4.21 26.47
C ILE A 306 10.92 -5.68 26.18
N ALA A 307 10.07 -6.63 26.58
CA ALA A 307 10.33 -8.04 26.38
C ALA A 307 10.40 -8.46 24.90
N ALA A 308 9.62 -7.81 24.03
CA ALA A 308 9.63 -8.09 22.59
C ALA A 308 10.87 -7.47 21.93
N HIS A 309 11.18 -6.22 22.26
CA HIS A 309 12.39 -5.54 21.82
C HIS A 309 13.66 -6.33 22.23
N ASP A 310 13.78 -6.66 23.51
CA ASP A 310 14.90 -7.41 24.06
C ASP A 310 14.95 -8.84 23.51
N GLY A 311 13.81 -9.46 23.24
CA GLY A 311 13.73 -10.78 22.61
C GLY A 311 14.32 -10.77 21.20
N LEU A 312 13.96 -9.79 20.38
CA LEU A 312 14.52 -9.61 19.03
C LEU A 312 16.05 -9.40 19.08
N GLN A 313 16.55 -8.58 20.00
CA GLN A 313 17.99 -8.35 20.12
C GLN A 313 18.75 -9.56 20.69
N ASN A 314 18.30 -10.10 21.83
CA ASN A 314 19.06 -11.09 22.59
C ASN A 314 18.86 -12.53 22.07
N ASN A 315 17.64 -12.89 21.66
CA ASN A 315 17.33 -14.24 21.21
C ASN A 315 17.52 -14.39 19.70
N HIS A 316 17.24 -13.33 18.94
CA HIS A 316 17.36 -13.34 17.48
C HIS A 316 18.58 -12.56 16.97
N GLY A 317 19.35 -11.90 17.82
CA GLY A 317 20.57 -11.19 17.42
C GLY A 317 20.32 -9.96 16.56
N TRP A 318 19.11 -9.40 16.57
CA TRP A 318 18.77 -8.26 15.73
C TRP A 318 19.52 -6.99 16.14
N ASN A 319 19.83 -6.15 15.15
CA ASN A 319 20.34 -4.81 15.36
C ASN A 319 19.18 -3.81 15.17
N ILE A 320 18.62 -3.34 16.27
CA ILE A 320 17.49 -2.42 16.29
C ILE A 320 17.99 -0.98 16.51
N SER A 321 17.60 -0.07 15.62
CA SER A 321 17.80 1.37 15.77
C SER A 321 16.46 2.08 15.83
N ASP A 322 16.09 2.59 17.00
CA ASP A 322 14.84 3.30 17.23
C ASP A 322 14.98 4.46 18.22
N GLY A 323 13.86 5.06 18.64
CA GLY A 323 13.81 6.18 19.59
C GLY A 323 14.06 5.78 21.06
N GLY A 324 14.29 4.49 21.33
CA GLY A 324 14.50 3.93 22.66
C GLY A 324 13.23 3.75 23.48
N LEU A 325 13.42 3.34 24.73
CA LEU A 325 12.35 3.16 25.70
C LEU A 325 11.58 4.48 25.92
N ASP A 326 10.25 4.42 25.87
CA ASP A 326 9.42 5.57 26.26
C ASP A 326 9.53 5.80 27.78
N ALA A 327 9.76 7.05 28.18
CA ALA A 327 9.86 7.40 29.60
C ALA A 327 8.55 7.14 30.35
N ASN A 328 7.43 7.09 29.62
CA ASN A 328 6.08 6.89 30.17
C ASN A 328 5.65 5.42 30.19
N CYS A 329 6.53 4.46 29.88
CA CYS A 329 6.14 3.03 29.88
C CYS A 329 5.64 2.51 31.22
N ASN A 330 5.97 3.21 32.31
CA ASN A 330 5.49 2.88 33.65
C ASN A 330 4.06 3.37 33.92
N ASP A 331 3.47 4.18 33.04
CA ASP A 331 2.11 4.72 33.21
C ASP A 331 1.03 3.87 32.52
N VAL A 332 1.38 2.94 31.62
CA VAL A 332 0.40 2.06 30.98
C VAL A 332 0.98 0.68 30.65
N ILE A 333 0.82 -0.27 31.56
CA ILE A 333 1.05 -1.69 31.27
C ILE A 333 -0.16 -2.20 30.47
N PHE A 334 -0.16 -2.02 29.15
CA PHE A 334 -1.02 -2.82 28.27
C PHE A 334 -0.38 -4.20 28.12
N ARG A 335 -0.68 -5.12 29.04
CA ARG A 335 -0.50 -6.55 28.76
C ARG A 335 -1.70 -7.00 27.94
N ASN A 336 -1.40 -7.66 26.82
CA ASN A 336 -2.36 -8.28 25.91
C ASN A 336 -3.55 -8.91 26.65
N GLY A 337 -4.74 -8.65 26.08
CA GLY A 337 -6.05 -9.22 26.39
C GLY A 337 -6.12 -10.27 27.50
N PHE A 338 -6.60 -9.85 28.66
CA PHE A 338 -7.19 -10.78 29.61
C PHE A 338 -8.63 -11.05 29.18
N GLU A 339 -8.96 -12.29 28.84
CA GLU A 339 -10.34 -12.74 28.72
C GLU A 339 -10.82 -13.19 30.10
N ILE A 340 -11.82 -12.52 30.66
CA ILE A 340 -12.53 -13.01 31.84
C ILE A 340 -13.76 -13.75 31.32
N PRO A 341 -13.77 -15.09 31.28
CA PRO A 341 -14.98 -15.83 30.97
C PRO A 341 -15.96 -15.69 32.13
N VAL A 342 -16.99 -14.86 31.96
CA VAL A 342 -18.11 -14.76 32.89
C VAL A 342 -19.19 -15.75 32.43
N VAL A 343 -19.43 -16.80 33.20
CA VAL A 343 -20.52 -17.75 32.94
C VAL A 343 -21.78 -17.24 33.63
N ILE A 344 -22.72 -16.68 32.87
CA ILE A 344 -24.06 -16.35 33.37
C ILE A 344 -24.98 -17.54 33.06
N PHE A 345 -25.47 -18.22 34.11
CA PHE A 345 -26.49 -19.26 33.93
C PHE A 345 -27.86 -18.61 33.76
N GLN A 346 -28.37 -18.56 32.52
CA GLN A 346 -29.73 -18.09 32.28
C GLN A 346 -30.74 -19.19 32.61
N LYS A 347 -31.77 -18.86 33.40
CA LYS A 347 -33.04 -19.60 33.41
C LYS A 347 -34.02 -18.77 32.57
N SER A 348 -34.41 -19.29 31.41
CA SER A 348 -35.49 -18.82 30.50
C SER A 348 -35.19 -17.75 29.45
N ASP A 349 -36.04 -17.78 28.42
CA ASP A 349 -35.77 -17.54 27.00
C ASP A 349 -36.09 -16.10 26.57
N GLY A 350 -35.51 -15.12 27.27
CA GLY A 350 -35.67 -13.69 26.95
C GLY A 350 -34.34 -13.02 26.60
N PHE A 351 -34.37 -12.09 25.63
CA PHE A 351 -33.27 -11.14 25.41
C PHE A 351 -33.22 -10.16 26.59
N VAL A 352 -32.10 -10.15 27.31
CA VAL A 352 -31.84 -9.25 28.45
C VAL A 352 -30.68 -8.35 28.08
N ASP A 353 -30.85 -7.04 28.27
CA ASP A 353 -29.73 -6.08 28.25
C ASP A 353 -29.07 -6.05 29.63
N TYR A 354 -27.76 -6.28 29.66
CA TYR A 354 -26.95 -6.18 30.87
C TYR A 354 -26.19 -4.85 30.88
N ASP A 355 -26.32 -4.10 31.98
CA ASP A 355 -25.46 -2.94 32.22
C ASP A 355 -24.31 -3.35 33.13
N PHE A 356 -23.10 -2.94 32.74
CA PHE A 356 -21.88 -3.35 33.40
C PHE A 356 -21.21 -2.11 33.96
N SER A 357 -21.15 -2.04 35.29
CA SER A 357 -20.40 -1.00 35.99
C SER A 357 -19.33 -1.65 36.85
N LEU A 358 -18.13 -1.06 36.89
CA LEU A 358 -17.04 -1.49 37.75
C LEU A 358 -17.06 -0.57 38.96
N ILE A 359 -17.36 -1.10 40.16
CA ILE A 359 -17.29 -0.36 41.41
C ILE A 359 -15.88 -0.51 41.99
N ASP A 360 -15.22 0.62 42.18
CA ASP A 360 -14.05 0.71 43.05
C ASP A 360 -14.49 1.36 44.37
N ASP A 361 -14.42 0.60 45.46
CA ASP A 361 -14.70 1.13 46.82
C ASP A 361 -13.53 1.99 47.35
N PHE A 362 -12.44 2.16 46.58
CA PHE A 362 -11.27 2.95 46.99
C PHE A 362 -10.93 4.04 45.98
N ASN A 363 -11.69 5.13 46.06
CA ASN A 363 -11.43 6.47 45.54
C ASN A 363 -9.93 6.79 45.24
N LEU A 364 -9.49 6.63 43.98
CA LEU A 364 -8.26 7.20 43.38
C LEU A 364 -8.27 7.05 41.83
N ASP A 365 -8.88 8.02 41.11
CA ASP A 365 -8.61 8.48 39.73
C ASP A 365 -8.24 7.48 38.59
N SER A 366 -8.62 6.19 38.66
CA SER A 366 -8.17 5.17 37.69
C SER A 366 -9.32 4.26 37.23
N TYR A 367 -10.19 4.74 36.33
CA TYR A 367 -11.30 3.93 35.84
C TYR A 367 -10.83 2.78 34.93
N PRO A 368 -11.16 1.51 35.24
CA PRO A 368 -11.06 0.42 34.25
C PRO A 368 -12.06 0.62 33.11
N GLN A 369 -11.69 0.26 31.88
CA GLN A 369 -12.55 0.43 30.70
C GLN A 369 -12.96 -0.91 30.08
N VAL A 370 -14.26 -1.05 29.79
CA VAL A 370 -14.78 -2.17 28.98
C VAL A 370 -14.47 -1.87 27.52
N ILE A 371 -13.65 -2.71 26.90
CA ILE A 371 -13.14 -2.48 25.54
C ILE A 371 -13.85 -3.32 24.47
N ALA A 372 -14.54 -4.41 24.86
CA ALA A 372 -15.41 -5.17 23.94
C ALA A 372 -16.43 -6.04 24.69
N LYS A 373 -17.59 -6.26 24.06
CA LYS A 373 -18.63 -7.22 24.47
C LYS A 373 -18.97 -8.13 23.27
N GLY A 374 -19.13 -9.42 23.49
CA GLY A 374 -19.56 -10.35 22.45
C GLY A 374 -20.16 -11.64 22.98
N LEU A 375 -21.10 -12.22 22.26
CA LEU A 375 -21.64 -13.55 22.54
C LEU A 375 -20.87 -14.59 21.72
N THR A 376 -20.47 -15.69 22.36
CA THR A 376 -19.92 -16.85 21.64
C THR A 376 -21.06 -17.67 21.02
N LYS A 377 -20.72 -18.52 20.04
CA LYS A 377 -21.65 -19.47 19.41
C LYS A 377 -22.39 -20.38 20.41
N ASP A 378 -21.89 -20.51 21.63
CA ASP A 378 -22.44 -21.37 22.67
C ASP A 378 -23.39 -20.61 23.62
N GLY A 379 -23.71 -19.35 23.33
CA GLY A 379 -24.54 -18.49 24.19
C GLY A 379 -23.81 -17.92 25.42
N LYS A 380 -22.47 -17.97 25.44
CA LYS A 380 -21.67 -17.40 26.53
C LYS A 380 -21.34 -15.93 26.23
N LEU A 381 -21.55 -15.06 27.20
CA LEU A 381 -21.14 -13.66 27.10
C LEU A 381 -19.66 -13.52 27.46
N VAL A 382 -18.88 -12.87 26.59
CA VAL A 382 -17.46 -12.56 26.78
C VAL A 382 -17.30 -11.05 26.88
N ILE A 383 -16.56 -10.62 27.90
CA ILE A 383 -16.27 -9.21 28.17
C ILE A 383 -14.75 -9.03 28.18
N LYS A 384 -14.25 -8.05 27.44
CA LYS A 384 -12.85 -7.62 27.49
C LYS A 384 -12.75 -6.34 28.30
N ILE A 385 -11.88 -6.33 29.31
CA ILE A 385 -11.68 -5.19 30.22
C ILE A 385 -10.18 -4.83 30.24
N ALA A 386 -9.89 -3.52 30.17
CA ALA A 386 -8.57 -2.96 30.44
C ALA A 386 -8.54 -2.41 31.88
N ILE A 387 -7.57 -2.85 32.70
CA ILE A 387 -7.42 -2.44 34.10
C ILE A 387 -6.12 -1.64 34.26
N ARG A 388 -6.19 -0.47 34.91
CA ARG A 388 -5.11 0.54 34.95
C ARG A 388 -4.14 0.43 36.14
N LYS A 389 -4.31 -0.51 37.07
CA LYS A 389 -3.40 -0.68 38.22
C LYS A 389 -3.55 -2.06 38.88
N MET A 390 -2.45 -2.69 39.26
CA MET A 390 -2.46 -3.95 40.02
C MET A 390 -2.54 -3.67 41.52
N TYR A 391 -3.70 -3.95 42.13
CA TYR A 391 -3.79 -4.40 43.52
C TYR A 391 -4.25 -5.86 43.49
N ASP A 392 -3.81 -6.65 44.47
CA ASP A 392 -3.89 -8.13 44.46
C ASP A 392 -5.33 -8.70 44.49
N ASP A 393 -6.34 -7.86 44.77
CA ASP A 393 -7.77 -8.23 44.80
C ASP A 393 -8.63 -7.16 44.10
N TYR A 394 -9.58 -7.57 43.25
CA TYR A 394 -10.58 -6.68 42.64
C TYR A 394 -11.98 -7.31 42.62
N GLN A 395 -13.02 -6.47 42.71
CA GLN A 395 -14.43 -6.89 42.60
C GLN A 395 -15.02 -6.40 41.29
N ILE A 396 -15.71 -7.29 40.58
CA ILE A 396 -16.51 -6.94 39.40
C ILE A 396 -17.98 -6.99 39.82
N GLN A 397 -18.67 -5.86 39.68
CA GLN A 397 -20.12 -5.81 39.84
C GLN A 397 -20.78 -6.07 38.47
N ILE A 398 -21.80 -6.92 38.46
CA ILE A 398 -22.66 -7.12 37.30
C ILE A 398 -24.07 -6.77 37.74
N SER A 399 -24.67 -5.77 37.09
CA SER A 399 -26.02 -5.30 37.40
C SER A 399 -26.99 -5.76 36.32
N HIS A 400 -28.09 -6.37 36.76
CA HIS A 400 -29.16 -6.82 35.87
C HIS A 400 -30.18 -5.69 35.71
N LEU A 401 -30.40 -5.18 34.49
CA LEU A 401 -31.47 -4.22 34.21
C LEU A 401 -32.77 -4.96 33.90
N TYR A 402 -33.67 -5.07 34.88
CA TYR A 402 -35.10 -5.27 34.61
C TYR A 402 -35.82 -3.93 34.80
N PRO A 403 -36.76 -3.54 33.92
CA PRO A 403 -37.47 -2.28 34.06
C PRO A 403 -38.40 -2.19 35.28
N GLU A 404 -38.69 -3.30 36.00
CA GLU A 404 -39.80 -3.30 36.97
C GLU A 404 -39.54 -3.92 38.36
N TYR A 405 -38.38 -4.53 38.66
CA TYR A 405 -38.11 -5.02 40.03
C TYR A 405 -36.64 -4.91 40.40
N TYR A 406 -36.38 -4.37 41.61
CA TYR A 406 -35.13 -4.29 42.38
C TYR A 406 -33.83 -4.74 41.67
N GLU A 407 -32.85 -3.83 41.58
CA GLU A 407 -31.47 -4.16 41.22
C GLU A 407 -30.95 -5.34 42.05
N GLN A 408 -30.66 -6.47 41.38
CA GLN A 408 -29.89 -7.54 41.97
C GLN A 408 -28.44 -7.40 41.51
N ASN A 409 -27.57 -7.06 42.46
CA ASN A 409 -26.14 -6.96 42.24
C ASN A 409 -25.49 -8.33 42.47
N ILE A 410 -24.82 -8.86 41.45
CA ILE A 410 -23.97 -10.04 41.59
C ILE A 410 -22.52 -9.55 41.71
N TRP A 411 -21.84 -9.99 42.74
CA TRP A 411 -20.45 -9.64 43.03
C TRP A 411 -19.57 -10.86 42.79
N ALA A 412 -18.58 -10.73 41.90
CA ALA A 412 -17.56 -11.75 41.70
C ALA A 412 -16.22 -11.24 42.28
N ASN A 413 -15.63 -12.03 43.18
CA ASN A 413 -14.28 -11.81 43.68
C ASN A 413 -13.30 -12.52 42.76
N ALA A 414 -12.41 -11.78 42.11
CA ALA A 414 -11.32 -12.36 41.35
C ALA A 414 -10.02 -12.21 42.16
N LYS A 415 -9.38 -13.34 42.47
CA LYS A 415 -8.05 -13.35 43.10
C LYS A 415 -7.00 -13.66 42.05
N TRP A 416 -5.94 -12.86 42.03
CA TRP A 416 -4.78 -13.15 41.21
C TRP A 416 -3.94 -14.24 41.88
N GLN A 417 -3.78 -15.40 41.24
CA GLN A 417 -2.79 -16.41 41.66
C GLN A 417 -1.69 -16.50 40.60
N ASN A 418 -0.47 -16.19 41.04
CA ASN A 418 0.72 -16.17 40.22
C ASN A 418 1.09 -17.60 39.78
N PHE A 419 0.58 -18.05 38.63
CA PHE A 419 1.04 -19.28 37.99
C PHE A 419 2.17 -18.93 37.01
N ASN A 420 3.41 -19.13 37.45
CA ASN A 420 4.53 -19.24 36.54
C ASN A 420 4.23 -20.36 35.53
N ASN A 421 4.10 -19.98 34.26
CA ASN A 421 3.82 -20.83 33.09
C ASN A 421 2.45 -21.52 33.05
N LYS A 422 1.40 -20.74 32.76
CA LYS A 422 0.35 -20.99 31.74
C LYS A 422 -0.82 -20.01 31.96
N ASP A 423 -1.29 -19.39 30.89
CA ASP A 423 -2.40 -18.42 30.85
C ASP A 423 -3.74 -18.98 31.33
N LYS A 424 -3.93 -19.19 32.64
CA LYS A 424 -5.25 -19.46 33.23
C LYS A 424 -5.37 -18.90 34.63
N THR A 425 -6.38 -18.05 34.84
CA THR A 425 -6.89 -17.70 36.17
C THR A 425 -8.24 -18.40 36.33
N ALA A 426 -8.43 -19.10 37.43
CA ALA A 426 -9.73 -19.68 37.79
C ALA A 426 -10.47 -18.73 38.72
N ILE A 427 -11.73 -18.40 38.40
CA ILE A 427 -12.65 -17.73 39.32
C ILE A 427 -13.41 -18.82 40.07
N TYR A 428 -13.39 -18.73 41.41
CA TYR A 428 -14.26 -19.53 42.28
C TYR A 428 -15.53 -18.72 42.56
N TRP A 429 -16.68 -19.37 42.42
CA TRP A 429 -18.00 -18.84 42.76
C TRP A 429 -18.30 -19.05 44.24
#